data_AF-A0AA88N880-F1
#
_entry.id   AF-A0AA88N880-F1
#
_cell.length_a   1.000
_cell.length_b   1.000
_cell.length_c   1.000
_cell.angle_alpha   90.00
_cell.angle_beta   90.00
_cell.angle_gamma   90.00
#
_symmetry.space_group_name_H-M   'P 1'
#
loop_
_entity.id
_entity.type
_entity.pdbx_description
1 polymer ?
#
loop_
_entity_poly.entity_id
_entity_poly.type
_entity_poly.pdbx_seq_one_letter_code
_entity_poly.pdbx_strand_id
1 'polypeptide(L)'
;MVLMLWSIHIDRVYREVRSSWFDSEGGRDAALSHQSLNMDVHHIFLCFFFFLSLQDGNTGLTNAQINTYTGTEGGNIRVGCSFFLSGSRKLFCKGNCTTGNILIETTNDRAQSGRYSIEYKEGSYPSTLTLMYLSITQLKKSDSGLYTCSLPGILTDQNSEFRINVIEGEFLLKVMEMFLHVCDCVRKLTVL
;
A
#
# COMPACT_ATOMS: atom_id res chain seq x y z
N MET A 1 -9.37 0.43 -47.42
CA MET A 1 -10.86 0.42 -47.47
C MET A 1 -11.49 -0.49 -46.41
N VAL A 2 -10.92 -1.66 -46.08
CA VAL A 2 -11.50 -2.59 -45.09
C VAL A 2 -11.31 -2.15 -43.62
N LEU A 3 -10.22 -1.46 -43.28
CA LEU A 3 -9.95 -0.98 -41.91
C LEU A 3 -10.72 0.30 -41.52
N MET A 4 -10.99 1.19 -42.47
CA MET A 4 -11.90 2.35 -42.24
C MET A 4 -13.34 1.87 -41.99
N LEU A 5 -13.78 0.81 -42.68
CA LEU A 5 -15.09 0.22 -42.45
C LEU A 5 -15.22 -0.40 -41.05
N TRP A 6 -14.15 -0.98 -40.50
CA TRP A 6 -14.12 -1.53 -39.13
C TRP A 6 -14.14 -0.44 -38.03
N SER A 7 -13.41 0.66 -38.24
CA SER A 7 -13.42 1.80 -37.30
C SER A 7 -14.77 2.52 -37.27
N ILE A 8 -15.41 2.68 -38.44
CA ILE A 8 -16.77 3.19 -38.55
C ILE A 8 -17.78 2.19 -37.94
N HIS A 9 -17.53 0.88 -38.04
CA HIS A 9 -18.36 -0.15 -37.42
C HIS A 9 -18.28 -0.09 -35.88
N ILE A 10 -17.09 0.11 -35.31
CA ILE A 10 -16.89 0.22 -33.86
C ILE A 10 -17.51 1.52 -33.30
N ASP A 11 -17.34 2.65 -33.99
CA ASP A 11 -17.98 3.91 -33.58
C ASP A 11 -19.50 3.87 -33.73
N ARG A 12 -20.04 3.13 -34.71
CA ARG A 12 -21.48 2.90 -34.87
C ARG A 12 -22.02 1.99 -33.76
N VAL A 13 -21.32 0.89 -33.46
CA VAL A 13 -21.65 -0.05 -32.38
C VAL A 13 -21.60 0.67 -31.02
N TYR A 14 -20.61 1.52 -30.76
CA TYR A 14 -20.52 2.31 -29.53
C TYR A 14 -21.69 3.30 -29.38
N ARG A 15 -22.13 3.93 -30.48
CA ARG A 15 -23.26 4.87 -30.47
C ARG A 15 -24.61 4.17 -30.30
N GLU A 16 -24.76 3.00 -30.92
CA GLU A 16 -25.99 2.18 -30.93
C GLU A 16 -26.22 1.46 -29.59
N VAL A 17 -25.14 1.01 -28.94
CA VAL A 17 -25.18 0.47 -27.56
C VAL A 17 -25.52 1.55 -26.53
N ARG A 18 -25.03 2.79 -26.75
CA ARG A 18 -25.32 3.94 -25.87
C ARG A 18 -26.76 4.42 -25.98
N SER A 19 -27.37 4.40 -27.17
CA SER A 19 -28.79 4.75 -27.34
C SER A 19 -29.73 3.67 -26.82
N SER A 20 -29.40 2.39 -27.04
CA SER A 20 -30.21 1.24 -26.56
C SER A 20 -30.29 1.16 -25.02
N TRP A 21 -29.23 1.59 -24.32
CA TRP A 21 -29.24 1.69 -22.86
C TRP A 21 -30.19 2.78 -22.33
N PHE A 22 -30.34 3.89 -23.07
CA PHE A 22 -31.24 4.98 -22.68
C PHE A 22 -32.73 4.66 -22.94
N ASP A 23 -33.04 3.76 -23.87
CA ASP A 23 -34.42 3.34 -24.21
C ASP A 23 -34.93 2.13 -23.39
N SER A 24 -34.05 1.46 -22.64
CA SER A 24 -34.39 0.30 -21.81
C SER A 24 -35.26 0.67 -20.60
N GLU A 25 -36.17 -0.22 -20.19
CA GLU A 25 -37.07 -0.03 -19.02
C GLU A 25 -36.28 0.28 -17.73
N GLY A 26 -35.14 -0.38 -17.52
CA GLY A 26 -34.22 -0.07 -16.40
C GLY A 26 -33.54 1.30 -16.46
N GLY A 27 -33.45 1.94 -17.65
CA GLY A 27 -32.96 3.31 -17.81
C GLY A 27 -34.03 4.36 -17.48
N ARG A 28 -35.31 4.03 -17.73
CA ARG A 28 -36.48 4.86 -17.38
C ARG A 28 -36.77 4.81 -15.87
N ASP A 29 -36.57 3.67 -15.22
CA ASP A 29 -36.73 3.51 -13.76
C ASP A 29 -35.67 4.28 -12.95
N ALA A 30 -34.44 4.39 -13.46
CA ALA A 30 -33.38 5.19 -12.85
C ALA A 30 -33.66 6.71 -12.92
N ALA A 31 -34.37 7.18 -13.95
CA ALA A 31 -34.79 8.57 -14.09
C ALA A 31 -36.03 8.90 -13.23
N LEU A 32 -36.98 7.96 -13.10
CA LEU A 32 -38.21 8.14 -12.31
C LEU A 32 -37.96 8.01 -10.79
N SER A 33 -36.96 7.26 -10.34
CA SER A 33 -36.55 7.23 -8.92
C SER A 33 -35.94 8.56 -8.44
N HIS A 34 -35.51 9.43 -9.35
CA HIS A 34 -34.91 10.72 -8.99
C HIS A 34 -35.95 11.83 -8.77
N GLN A 35 -37.24 11.56 -9.00
CA GLN A 35 -38.30 12.58 -9.00
C GLN A 35 -39.32 12.46 -7.85
N SER A 36 -39.14 11.57 -6.87
CA SER A 36 -40.12 11.38 -5.78
C SER A 36 -39.63 11.47 -4.32
N LEU A 37 -38.43 11.99 -4.04
CA LEU A 37 -38.00 12.21 -2.64
C LEU A 37 -37.79 13.70 -2.37
N ASN A 38 -38.92 14.42 -2.31
CA ASN A 38 -38.97 15.74 -1.70
C ASN A 38 -39.14 15.54 -0.18
N MET A 39 -38.03 15.35 0.54
CA MET A 39 -37.97 15.37 2.00
C MET A 39 -36.83 16.27 2.46
N ASP A 40 -37.23 17.51 2.74
CA ASP A 40 -36.66 18.49 3.66
C ASP A 40 -35.16 18.38 3.98
N VAL A 41 -34.35 19.05 3.15
CA VAL A 41 -32.89 19.24 3.29
C VAL A 41 -32.50 19.76 4.68
N HIS A 42 -33.44 20.39 5.40
CA HIS A 42 -33.25 20.90 6.75
C HIS A 42 -33.05 19.80 7.81
N HIS A 43 -33.68 18.62 7.67
CA HIS A 43 -33.55 17.53 8.64
C HIS A 43 -32.20 16.79 8.53
N ILE A 44 -31.68 16.66 7.31
CA ILE A 44 -30.37 16.05 7.02
C ILE A 44 -29.23 16.96 7.52
N PHE A 45 -29.38 18.28 7.38
CA PHE A 45 -28.43 19.25 7.92
C PHE A 45 -28.41 19.28 9.45
N LEU A 46 -29.57 19.14 10.12
CA LEU A 46 -29.66 19.07 11.58
C LEU A 46 -28.98 17.82 12.15
N CYS A 47 -29.08 16.68 11.47
CA CYS A 47 -28.32 15.48 11.84
C CYS A 47 -26.81 15.67 11.66
N PHE A 48 -26.37 16.36 10.60
CA PHE A 48 -24.95 16.62 10.34
C PHE A 48 -24.29 17.47 11.43
N PHE A 49 -25.01 18.45 12.00
CA PHE A 49 -24.52 19.25 13.13
C PHE A 49 -24.45 18.48 14.46
N PHE A 50 -25.37 17.54 14.70
CA PHE A 50 -25.31 16.67 15.89
C PHE A 50 -24.15 15.67 15.84
N PHE A 51 -23.79 15.16 14.65
CA PHE A 51 -22.64 14.26 14.49
C PHE A 51 -21.28 14.95 14.64
N LEU A 52 -21.17 16.25 14.33
CA LEU A 52 -19.93 17.02 14.55
C LEU A 52 -19.71 17.38 16.02
N SER A 53 -20.76 17.39 16.83
CA SER A 53 -20.73 17.71 18.27
C SER A 53 -20.30 16.53 19.14
N LEU A 54 -20.24 15.31 18.58
CA LEU A 54 -19.94 14.06 19.26
C LEU A 54 -18.57 13.52 18.82
N GLN A 55 -17.55 14.36 18.97
CA GLN A 55 -16.16 13.90 19.07
C GLN A 55 -15.68 14.09 20.50
N ASP A 56 -16.28 13.34 21.43
CA ASP A 56 -15.59 13.05 22.68
C ASP A 56 -14.74 11.81 22.45
N GLY A 57 -13.49 12.08 22.09
CA GLY A 57 -12.43 11.09 21.95
C GLY A 57 -11.24 11.52 22.78
N ASN A 58 -11.45 12.02 24.00
CA ASN A 58 -10.36 12.17 24.94
C ASN A 58 -9.99 10.79 25.52
N THR A 59 -9.42 9.92 24.69
CA THR A 59 -8.65 8.79 25.20
C THR A 59 -7.27 9.32 25.54
N GLY A 60 -7.11 9.72 26.79
CA GLY A 60 -5.80 9.74 27.44
C GLY A 60 -5.19 8.35 27.37
N LEU A 61 -4.46 8.09 26.29
CA LEU A 61 -3.58 6.95 26.12
C LEU A 61 -2.32 7.50 25.48
N THR A 62 -1.22 7.39 26.22
CA THR A 62 0.12 7.75 25.76
C THR A 62 0.46 6.92 24.51
N ASN A 63 0.08 7.42 23.33
CA ASN A 63 0.44 6.77 22.09
C ASN A 63 1.94 6.94 21.88
N ALA A 64 2.73 5.92 22.21
CA ALA A 64 4.06 5.77 21.64
C ALA A 64 3.90 5.85 20.12
N GLN A 65 4.47 6.90 19.51
CA GLN A 65 4.33 7.15 18.09
C GLN A 65 5.04 6.04 17.32
N ILE A 66 4.29 5.12 16.72
CA ILE A 66 4.84 4.04 15.88
C ILE A 66 5.21 4.63 14.52
N ASN A 67 6.49 4.57 14.16
CA ASN A 67 6.97 5.03 12.88
C ASN A 67 6.39 4.19 11.75
N THR A 68 5.87 4.85 10.71
CA THR A 68 5.31 4.18 9.51
C THR A 68 6.19 4.47 8.30
N TYR A 69 6.61 3.43 7.61
CA TYR A 69 7.40 3.50 6.38
C TYR A 69 6.55 3.03 5.20
N THR A 70 6.50 3.82 4.14
CA THR A 70 5.75 3.49 2.93
C THR A 70 6.71 2.97 1.85
N GLY A 71 6.38 1.84 1.24
CA GLY A 71 7.08 1.27 0.09
C GLY A 71 6.12 0.94 -1.04
N THR A 72 6.62 0.86 -2.27
CA THR A 72 5.84 0.45 -3.45
C THR A 72 5.95 -1.04 -3.69
N GLU A 73 4.87 -1.68 -4.15
CA GLU A 73 4.89 -3.08 -4.57
C GLU A 73 5.91 -3.30 -5.71
N GLY A 74 6.65 -4.40 -5.62
CA GLY A 74 7.83 -4.70 -6.44
C GLY A 74 9.09 -3.92 -6.03
N GLY A 75 8.97 -2.88 -5.21
CA GLY A 75 10.08 -2.07 -4.72
C GLY A 75 10.83 -2.70 -3.55
N ASN A 76 11.81 -1.95 -3.00
CA ASN A 76 12.60 -2.36 -1.84
C ASN A 76 12.45 -1.32 -0.73
N ILE A 77 12.60 -1.75 0.52
CA ILE A 77 12.58 -0.85 1.67
C ILE A 77 13.74 -1.16 2.61
N ARG A 78 14.26 -0.11 3.25
CA ARG A 78 15.29 -0.21 4.30
C ARG A 78 14.86 0.60 5.51
N VAL A 79 14.80 -0.04 6.68
CA VAL A 79 14.38 0.57 7.94
C VAL A 79 15.53 0.49 8.93
N GLY A 80 15.83 1.60 9.61
CA GLY A 80 16.87 1.66 10.64
C GLY A 80 16.25 1.66 12.04
N CYS A 81 16.78 0.81 12.91
CA CYS A 81 16.45 0.75 14.33
C CYS A 81 17.68 1.12 15.16
N SER A 82 17.47 1.92 16.21
CA SER A 82 18.53 2.39 17.09
C SER A 82 18.38 1.79 18.49
N PHE A 83 19.51 1.37 19.06
CA PHE A 83 19.58 0.73 20.37
C PHE A 83 20.66 1.41 21.23
N PHE A 84 20.43 1.45 22.55
CA PHE A 84 21.40 2.01 23.50
C PHE A 84 22.52 1.02 23.81
N LEU A 85 22.20 -0.28 23.90
CA LEU A 85 23.17 -1.33 24.16
C LEU A 85 23.41 -2.17 22.92
N SER A 86 24.59 -2.81 22.85
CA SER A 86 24.88 -3.79 21.82
C SER A 86 24.30 -5.17 22.17
N GLY A 87 24.18 -6.04 21.16
CA GLY A 87 23.64 -7.39 21.33
C GLY A 87 24.26 -8.37 20.34
N SER A 88 24.47 -9.61 20.78
CA SER A 88 25.07 -10.66 19.96
C SER A 88 24.09 -11.25 18.95
N ARG A 89 22.80 -11.33 19.29
CA ARG A 89 21.73 -11.92 18.48
C ARG A 89 20.80 -10.84 17.95
N LYS A 90 20.46 -10.88 16.66
CA LYS A 90 19.67 -9.88 15.95
C LYS A 90 18.47 -10.55 15.29
N LEU A 91 17.27 -10.01 15.49
CA LEU A 91 16.05 -10.55 14.90
C LEU A 91 15.24 -9.47 14.18
N PHE A 92 14.66 -9.87 13.06
CA PHE A 92 13.65 -9.13 12.35
C PHE A 92 12.36 -9.94 12.28
N CYS A 93 11.28 -9.41 12.86
CA CYS A 93 10.02 -10.12 13.03
C CYS A 93 8.85 -9.36 12.40
N LYS A 94 7.82 -10.09 11.97
CA LYS A 94 6.52 -9.52 11.59
C LYS A 94 5.58 -9.56 12.80
N GLY A 95 5.20 -8.40 13.31
CA GLY A 95 4.56 -8.28 14.62
C GLY A 95 5.54 -8.66 15.73
N ASN A 96 5.09 -9.44 16.70
CA ASN A 96 5.94 -9.86 17.83
C ASN A 96 7.06 -10.84 17.40
N CYS A 97 8.13 -10.92 18.18
CA CYS A 97 9.25 -11.84 17.94
C CYS A 97 9.04 -13.22 18.60
N THR A 98 7.97 -13.92 18.22
CA THR A 98 7.77 -15.34 18.57
C THR A 98 8.24 -16.24 17.42
N THR A 99 8.50 -17.53 17.68
CA THR A 99 9.14 -18.46 16.72
C THR A 99 8.48 -18.51 15.33
N GLY A 100 7.18 -18.29 15.21
CA GLY A 100 6.47 -18.28 13.92
C GLY A 100 6.56 -16.97 13.14
N ASN A 101 7.00 -15.89 13.78
CA ASN A 101 6.98 -14.53 13.23
C ASN A 101 8.38 -13.99 12.88
N ILE A 102 9.44 -14.75 13.19
CA ILE A 102 10.82 -14.39 12.87
C ILE A 102 11.04 -14.56 11.35
N LEU A 103 11.34 -13.46 10.67
CA LEU A 103 11.62 -13.42 9.23
C LEU A 103 13.08 -13.76 8.94
N ILE A 104 13.98 -13.25 9.79
CA ILE A 104 15.40 -13.54 9.76
C ILE A 104 15.99 -13.33 11.16
N GLU A 105 16.92 -14.21 11.51
CA GLU A 105 17.71 -14.17 12.75
C GLU A 105 19.18 -14.39 12.40
N THR A 106 20.08 -13.70 13.10
CA THR A 106 21.52 -13.87 12.92
C THR A 106 22.30 -13.48 14.18
N THR A 107 23.49 -14.06 14.34
CA THR A 107 24.52 -13.56 15.27
C THR A 107 25.57 -12.67 14.60
N ASN A 108 25.72 -12.80 13.28
CA ASN A 108 26.64 -12.01 12.47
C ASN A 108 26.12 -10.59 12.22
N ASP A 109 27.03 -9.68 11.88
CA ASP A 109 26.69 -8.29 11.58
C ASP A 109 25.92 -8.12 10.27
N ARG A 110 26.02 -9.09 9.35
CA ARG A 110 25.26 -9.11 8.11
C ARG A 110 24.68 -10.48 7.87
N ALA A 111 23.42 -10.52 7.46
CA ALA A 111 22.75 -11.74 7.06
C ALA A 111 21.64 -11.46 6.05
N GLN A 112 21.34 -12.45 5.22
CA GLN A 112 20.24 -12.42 4.28
C GLN A 112 19.54 -13.78 4.24
N SER A 113 18.21 -13.75 4.23
CA SER A 113 17.36 -14.93 4.09
C SER A 113 16.22 -14.58 3.13
N GLY A 114 16.28 -15.14 1.91
CA GLY A 114 15.36 -14.81 0.84
C GLY A 114 15.34 -13.30 0.55
N ARG A 115 14.17 -12.68 0.75
CA ARG A 115 13.95 -11.24 0.53
C ARG A 115 14.30 -10.35 1.73
N TYR A 116 14.64 -10.93 2.87
CA TYR A 116 14.90 -10.20 4.12
C TYR A 116 16.40 -10.12 4.39
N SER A 117 16.89 -8.98 4.88
CA SER A 117 18.30 -8.84 5.29
C SER A 117 18.46 -7.97 6.53
N ILE A 118 19.54 -8.24 7.26
CA ILE A 118 20.02 -7.46 8.43
C ILE A 118 21.42 -6.94 8.12
N GLU A 119 21.66 -5.66 8.43
CA GLU A 119 22.98 -5.08 8.60
C GLU A 119 23.05 -4.37 9.97
N TYR A 120 23.91 -4.86 10.83
CA TYR A 120 24.14 -4.37 12.18
C TYR A 120 25.45 -3.60 12.24
N LYS A 121 25.42 -2.49 12.97
CA LYS A 121 26.58 -1.63 13.24
C LYS A 121 26.61 -1.35 14.72
N GLU A 122 27.57 -1.97 15.39
CA GLU A 122 27.76 -1.79 16.82
C GLU A 122 28.18 -0.36 17.13
N GLY A 123 27.50 0.24 18.11
CA GLY A 123 27.90 1.50 18.73
C GLY A 123 28.64 1.25 20.04
N SER A 124 29.24 2.30 20.58
CA SER A 124 29.95 2.29 21.85
C SER A 124 29.18 3.12 22.86
N TYR A 125 28.44 2.47 23.76
CA TYR A 125 27.71 3.18 24.82
C TYR A 125 28.68 3.86 25.81
N PRO A 126 28.42 5.11 26.25
CA PRO A 126 27.26 5.96 25.95
C PRO A 126 27.46 6.89 24.73
N SER A 127 28.59 6.80 24.04
CA SER A 127 29.03 7.76 23.02
C SER A 127 28.31 7.61 21.67
N THR A 128 28.01 6.39 21.23
CA THR A 128 27.31 6.13 19.96
C THR A 128 26.26 5.04 20.12
N LEU A 129 25.10 5.26 19.51
CA LEU A 129 24.02 4.28 19.46
C LEU A 129 24.38 3.12 18.53
N THR A 130 23.91 1.93 18.89
CA THR A 130 23.95 0.76 18.02
C THR A 130 22.84 0.87 16.98
N LEU A 131 23.16 0.58 15.70
CA LEU A 131 22.22 0.70 14.59
C LEU A 131 22.00 -0.65 13.90
N MET A 132 20.74 -1.03 13.70
CA MET A 132 20.37 -2.20 12.92
C MET A 132 19.50 -1.78 11.74
N TYR A 133 19.97 -2.05 10.53
CA TYR A 133 19.23 -1.82 9.30
C TYR A 133 18.60 -3.12 8.84
N LEU A 134 17.31 -3.07 8.63
CA LEU A 134 16.51 -4.15 8.07
C LEU A 134 16.15 -3.82 6.64
N SER A 135 16.09 -4.81 5.76
CA SER A 135 15.56 -4.59 4.41
C SER A 135 14.63 -5.71 3.96
N ILE A 136 13.63 -5.32 3.17
CA ILE A 136 12.75 -6.24 2.45
C ILE A 136 12.85 -5.87 0.96
N THR A 137 13.18 -6.84 0.12
CA THR A 137 13.20 -6.66 -1.33
C THR A 137 11.91 -7.15 -1.99
N GLN A 138 11.60 -6.64 -3.18
CA GLN A 138 10.44 -7.04 -3.99
C GLN A 138 9.14 -7.05 -3.18
N LEU A 139 8.84 -5.94 -2.49
CA LEU A 139 7.70 -5.78 -1.61
C LEU A 139 6.41 -6.28 -2.26
N LYS A 140 5.59 -6.97 -1.48
CA LYS A 140 4.25 -7.42 -1.87
C LYS A 140 3.23 -6.67 -1.06
N LYS A 141 2.00 -6.51 -1.56
CA LYS A 141 0.92 -5.94 -0.74
C LYS A 141 0.73 -6.61 0.62
N SER A 142 0.90 -7.93 0.67
CA SER A 142 0.87 -8.74 1.88
C SER A 142 1.98 -8.42 2.90
N ASP A 143 3.04 -7.72 2.50
CA ASP A 143 4.11 -7.28 3.39
C ASP A 143 3.70 -6.06 4.24
N SER A 144 2.52 -5.47 4.00
CA SER A 144 2.00 -4.42 4.89
C SER A 144 1.72 -4.99 6.29
N GLY A 145 2.05 -4.24 7.34
CA GLY A 145 1.82 -4.67 8.72
C GLY A 145 2.79 -4.07 9.72
N LEU A 146 2.65 -4.51 10.98
CA LEU A 146 3.56 -4.19 12.08
C LEU A 146 4.79 -5.10 12.01
N TYR A 147 5.94 -4.57 12.36
CA TYR A 147 7.22 -5.25 12.41
C TYR A 147 7.99 -4.83 13.65
N THR A 148 8.91 -5.70 14.08
CA THR A 148 9.77 -5.46 15.24
C THR A 148 11.22 -5.76 14.89
N CYS A 149 12.08 -4.78 15.17
CA CYS A 149 13.50 -4.98 15.38
C CYS A 149 13.69 -5.48 16.81
N SER A 150 14.28 -6.66 16.99
CA SER A 150 14.60 -7.17 18.32
C SER A 150 16.08 -7.44 18.43
N LEU A 151 16.66 -6.91 19.51
CA LEU A 151 18.05 -7.12 19.90
C LEU A 151 18.05 -7.69 21.33
N PRO A 152 17.97 -9.02 21.49
CA PRO A 152 18.02 -9.65 22.79
C PRO A 152 19.34 -9.35 23.48
N GLY A 153 19.23 -8.87 24.71
CA GLY A 153 20.37 -8.54 25.56
C GLY A 153 20.66 -9.63 26.58
N ILE A 154 21.75 -9.45 27.32
CA ILE A 154 22.05 -10.32 28.48
C ILE A 154 21.09 -10.00 29.65
N LEU A 155 20.74 -8.72 29.82
CA LEU A 155 19.91 -8.23 30.93
C LEU A 155 18.49 -7.89 30.48
N THR A 156 18.36 -7.14 29.38
CA THR A 156 17.09 -6.68 28.85
C THR A 156 17.08 -6.71 27.33
N ASP A 157 15.96 -7.14 26.77
CA ASP A 157 15.74 -7.10 25.34
C ASP A 157 15.41 -5.68 24.90
N GLN A 158 16.03 -5.24 23.81
CA GLN A 158 15.70 -3.96 23.19
C GLN A 158 14.87 -4.22 21.94
N ASN A 159 13.63 -3.73 21.96
CA ASN A 159 12.66 -3.90 20.88
C ASN A 159 12.26 -2.53 20.32
N SER A 160 12.18 -2.43 19.00
CA SER A 160 11.67 -1.23 18.32
C SER A 160 10.63 -1.65 17.29
N GLU A 161 9.42 -1.10 17.42
CA GLU A 161 8.28 -1.40 16.56
C GLU A 161 8.11 -0.33 15.48
N PHE A 162 7.76 -0.78 14.28
CA PHE A 162 7.43 0.09 13.16
C PHE A 162 6.42 -0.57 12.24
N ARG A 163 5.71 0.24 11.45
CA ARG A 163 4.74 -0.23 10.46
C ARG A 163 5.31 -0.07 9.06
N ILE A 164 5.14 -1.09 8.22
CA ILE A 164 5.35 -0.98 6.78
C ILE A 164 3.98 -0.88 6.11
N ASN A 165 3.81 0.10 5.23
CA ASN A 165 2.66 0.24 4.36
C ASN A 165 3.10 0.05 2.90
N VAL A 166 2.58 -0.98 2.22
CA VAL A 166 2.90 -1.21 0.81
C VAL A 166 1.79 -0.65 -0.07
N ILE A 167 2.12 0.30 -0.94
CA ILE A 167 1.22 0.85 -1.95
C ILE A 167 1.37 0.10 -3.27
N GLU A 168 0.35 0.12 -4.13
CA GLU A 168 0.43 -0.56 -5.43
C GLU A 168 1.51 0.13 -6.27
N GLY A 169 2.36 -0.67 -6.92
CA GLY A 169 3.22 -0.15 -7.98
C GLY A 169 2.37 0.12 -9.22
N GLU A 170 2.72 1.13 -10.01
CA GLU A 170 2.05 1.47 -11.29
C GLU A 170 2.28 0.38 -12.38
N PHE A 171 1.88 -0.86 -12.13
CA PHE A 171 1.98 -1.95 -13.09
C PHE A 171 1.04 -1.72 -14.29
N LEU A 172 -0.09 -1.06 -14.07
CA LEU A 172 -1.13 -0.86 -15.09
C LEU A 172 -0.81 0.27 -16.08
N LEU A 173 -0.10 1.32 -15.67
CA LEU A 173 0.30 2.42 -16.58
C LEU A 173 1.25 1.94 -17.68
N LYS A 174 2.24 1.11 -17.33
CA LYS A 174 3.17 0.53 -18.31
C LYS A 174 2.52 -0.49 -19.22
N VAL A 175 1.57 -1.28 -18.71
CA VAL A 175 0.81 -2.22 -19.54
C VAL A 175 -0.02 -1.44 -20.56
N MET A 176 -0.66 -0.34 -20.16
CA MET A 176 -1.41 0.54 -21.07
C MET A 176 -0.52 1.25 -22.11
N GLU A 177 0.65 1.76 -21.70
CA GLU A 177 1.64 2.33 -22.63
C GLU A 177 2.17 1.28 -23.62
N MET A 178 2.40 0.05 -23.17
CA MET A 178 2.82 -1.07 -24.02
C MET A 178 1.75 -1.41 -25.06
N PHE A 179 0.46 -1.46 -24.68
CA PHE A 179 -0.63 -1.67 -25.63
C PHE A 179 -0.76 -0.54 -26.65
N LEU A 180 -0.56 0.71 -26.23
CA LEU A 180 -0.56 1.87 -27.13
C LEU A 180 0.60 1.82 -28.14
N HIS A 181 1.81 1.49 -27.68
CA HIS A 181 2.98 1.36 -28.55
C HIS A 181 2.89 0.17 -29.54
N VAL A 182 2.34 -0.96 -29.10
CA VAL A 182 2.08 -2.11 -29.98
C VAL A 182 1.06 -1.72 -31.06
N CYS A 183 0.00 -0.99 -30.70
CA CYS A 183 -0.97 -0.46 -31.65
C CYS A 183 -0.33 0.49 -32.69
N ASP A 184 0.58 1.38 -32.27
CA ASP A 184 1.29 2.28 -33.17
C ASP A 184 2.31 1.57 -34.07
N CYS A 185 2.97 0.53 -33.55
CA CYS A 185 3.90 -0.32 -34.31
C CYS A 185 3.18 -1.08 -35.41
N VAL A 186 2.06 -1.73 -35.07
CA VAL A 186 1.20 -2.41 -36.04
C VAL A 186 0.75 -1.42 -37.11
N ARG A 187 0.26 -0.22 -36.73
CA ARG A 187 -0.12 0.83 -37.69
C ARG A 187 0.99 1.23 -38.67
N LYS A 188 2.26 1.26 -38.26
CA LYS A 188 3.39 1.60 -39.15
C LYS A 188 3.78 0.45 -40.08
N LEU A 189 3.72 -0.80 -39.61
CA LEU A 189 3.98 -1.97 -40.47
C LEU A 189 2.91 -2.18 -41.53
N THR A 190 1.66 -1.80 -41.25
CA THR A 190 0.57 -1.89 -42.25
C THR A 190 0.64 -0.80 -43.33
N VAL A 191 1.59 0.13 -43.23
CA VAL A 191 1.77 1.28 -44.16
C VAL A 191 3.04 1.13 -45.02
N LEU A 192 3.83 0.06 -44.83
CA LEU A 192 4.95 -0.35 -45.71
C LEU A 192 4.52 -1.37 -46.75
#